data_AF-A0A1F8RKP6-F1
#
_entry.id   AF-A0A1F8RKP6-F1
#
_cell.length_a   1.000
_cell.length_b   1.000
_cell.length_c   1.000
_cell.angle_alpha   90.00
_cell.angle_beta   90.00
_cell.angle_gamma   90.00
#
_symmetry.space_group_name_H-M   'P 1'
#
loop_
_entity.id
_entity.type
_entity.pdbx_description
1 polymer ?
#
loop_
_entity_poly.entity_id
_entity_poly.type
_entity_poly.pdbx_seq_one_letter_code
_entity_poly.pdbx_strand_id
1 'polypeptide(L)'
;MKLYNTMSRRAEEFTPTGDVVKMYVCGPNLYAPCHVGHAMSYIVFDVLRRYLEYCGFEVRHVQNFTDIEDNIINRAQAQGVSIEELSEQHVEQFFRDMAPLNILKAHVYPRATHEIPTIIEMVQRLIENGHAYQANGDVYFRVQTRTGYGKLSARDLDSMLAGARIEPGENKEHPGDFTLWKASKPGEPAWDSPWGKGRPGWHIECSAMSLKYLGHPIDIHGGGQDLIFPHHENEVAQSESYSDDQKPFVRFWVHNGLMRLAESEEKMTRHLGNLVPINEVVQRYGGDGLRMFVLNSHYRSPITFSEESLESAKRGAERLRIAVNTAAGDADPPVDAAPFKQRFLDAMDDDLNTAGALASLFDLAREINRARDEGRSADEAQAAAREMAGVLGLTLVEPQRVDRAGAEPFIELLVELREDLRCAKQYELSDKLRVRLAEIGVILEDGAAGTRWRTRG
;
A
#
# COMPACT_ATOMS: atom_id res chain seq x y z
N MET A 1 -6.82 9.61 -19.63
CA MET A 1 -5.70 8.80 -19.12
C MET A 1 -5.56 7.46 -19.84
N LYS A 2 -4.32 7.04 -20.05
CA LYS A 2 -3.93 5.68 -20.40
C LYS A 2 -3.48 4.94 -19.15
N LEU A 3 -3.71 3.63 -19.12
CA LEU A 3 -3.28 2.77 -18.04
C LEU A 3 -2.72 1.47 -18.61
N TYR A 4 -1.62 0.97 -18.07
CA TYR A 4 -1.03 -0.28 -18.49
C TYR A 4 -1.87 -1.45 -18.00
N ASN A 5 -2.37 -2.22 -18.97
CA ASN A 5 -3.14 -3.40 -18.71
C ASN A 5 -2.24 -4.63 -18.78
N THR A 6 -2.08 -5.31 -17.65
CA THR A 6 -1.22 -6.52 -17.56
C THR A 6 -1.69 -7.63 -18.50
N MET A 7 -3.00 -7.72 -18.72
CA MET A 7 -3.59 -8.72 -19.63
C MET A 7 -3.12 -8.54 -21.07
N SER A 8 -3.07 -7.30 -21.57
CA SER A 8 -2.67 -6.98 -22.95
C SER A 8 -1.22 -6.56 -23.11
N ARG A 9 -0.52 -6.31 -21.99
CA ARG A 9 0.89 -5.92 -21.88
C ARG A 9 1.22 -4.59 -22.56
N ARG A 10 0.26 -3.67 -22.60
CA ARG A 10 0.42 -2.32 -23.17
C ARG A 10 -0.41 -1.30 -22.40
N ALA A 11 -0.07 -0.03 -22.57
CA ALA A 11 -0.92 1.07 -22.15
C ALA A 11 -2.15 1.15 -23.06
N GLU A 12 -3.33 1.22 -22.46
CA GLU A 12 -4.61 1.32 -23.16
C GLU A 12 -5.39 2.52 -22.62
N GLU A 13 -6.25 3.12 -23.44
CA GLU A 13 -7.15 4.19 -22.98
C GLU A 13 -8.10 3.63 -21.93
N PHE A 14 -8.11 4.26 -20.74
CA PHE A 14 -9.03 3.87 -19.69
C PHE A 14 -10.39 4.56 -19.92
N THR A 15 -11.45 3.76 -19.98
CA THR A 15 -12.83 4.24 -20.05
C THR A 15 -13.67 3.32 -19.17
N PRO A 16 -14.38 3.81 -18.14
CA PRO A 16 -15.17 2.96 -17.24
C PRO A 16 -16.36 2.30 -17.94
N THR A 17 -16.88 1.22 -17.37
CA THR A 17 -18.08 0.53 -17.87
C THR A 17 -19.40 1.24 -17.58
N GLY A 18 -19.40 2.20 -16.65
CA GLY A 18 -20.55 3.01 -16.28
C GLY A 18 -20.13 4.26 -15.52
N ASP A 19 -21.08 4.86 -14.80
CA ASP A 19 -20.86 6.13 -14.08
C ASP A 19 -19.90 5.98 -12.89
N VAL A 20 -19.81 4.77 -12.32
CA VAL A 20 -18.95 4.44 -11.18
C VAL A 20 -17.85 3.47 -11.61
N VAL A 21 -16.60 3.85 -11.39
CA VAL A 21 -15.42 2.99 -11.57
C VAL A 21 -15.38 1.94 -10.47
N LYS A 22 -15.47 0.66 -10.84
CA LYS A 22 -15.38 -0.48 -9.92
C LYS A 22 -13.93 -0.91 -9.77
N MET A 23 -13.35 -0.69 -8.59
CA MET A 23 -11.96 -1.01 -8.31
C MET A 23 -11.85 -2.02 -7.17
N TYR A 24 -11.20 -3.16 -7.43
CA TYR A 24 -10.84 -4.14 -6.41
C TYR A 24 -9.32 -4.20 -6.25
N VAL A 25 -8.81 -4.18 -5.02
CA VAL A 25 -7.38 -4.33 -4.75
C VAL A 25 -7.21 -5.40 -3.67
N CYS A 26 -6.39 -6.42 -3.95
CA CYS A 26 -6.13 -7.49 -2.98
C CYS A 26 -5.47 -6.92 -1.70
N GLY A 27 -6.07 -7.26 -0.55
CA GLY A 27 -5.60 -6.78 0.75
C GLY A 27 -4.60 -7.72 1.44
N PRO A 28 -4.25 -7.42 2.69
CA PRO A 28 -3.22 -8.16 3.41
C PRO A 28 -3.77 -9.43 4.08
N ASN A 29 -2.87 -10.37 4.37
CA ASN A 29 -3.16 -11.50 5.25
C ASN A 29 -2.93 -11.11 6.71
N LEU A 30 -3.91 -11.36 7.57
CA LEU A 30 -3.96 -10.86 8.95
C LEU A 30 -3.19 -11.74 9.97
N TYR A 31 -2.03 -12.28 9.58
CA TYR A 31 -1.16 -13.03 10.52
C TYR A 31 0.04 -12.22 11.04
N ALA A 32 0.36 -11.08 10.40
CA ALA A 32 1.50 -10.24 10.75
C ALA A 32 1.24 -8.75 10.39
N PRO A 33 1.96 -7.81 11.05
CA PRO A 33 1.90 -6.39 10.70
C PRO A 33 2.32 -6.11 9.26
N CYS A 34 1.82 -5.00 8.71
CA CYS A 34 2.20 -4.57 7.36
C CYS A 34 3.62 -4.00 7.32
N HIS A 35 4.30 -4.21 6.19
CA HIS A 35 5.64 -3.69 5.92
C HIS A 35 5.62 -2.72 4.74
N VAL A 36 6.75 -2.08 4.45
CA VAL A 36 6.87 -1.06 3.39
C VAL A 36 6.49 -1.54 1.97
N GLY A 37 6.53 -2.85 1.72
CA GLY A 37 6.04 -3.44 0.47
C GLY A 37 4.52 -3.33 0.34
N HIS A 38 3.79 -3.55 1.43
CA HIS A 38 2.34 -3.30 1.47
C HIS A 38 2.03 -1.81 1.34
N ALA A 39 2.80 -0.95 2.02
CA ALA A 39 2.66 0.51 1.90
C ALA A 39 2.80 0.97 0.43
N MET A 40 3.79 0.45 -0.31
CA MET A 40 3.96 0.75 -1.73
C MET A 40 2.70 0.44 -2.53
N SER A 41 2.13 -0.76 -2.37
CA SER A 41 0.91 -1.14 -3.09
C SER A 41 -0.24 -0.20 -2.77
N TYR A 42 -0.52 0.05 -1.48
CA TYR A 42 -1.65 0.88 -1.09
C TYR A 42 -1.47 2.37 -1.40
N ILE A 43 -0.24 2.90 -1.41
CA ILE A 43 0.05 4.25 -1.89
C ILE A 43 -0.26 4.36 -3.39
N VAL A 44 0.14 3.38 -4.19
CA VAL A 44 -0.09 3.38 -5.65
C VAL A 44 -1.59 3.38 -5.96
N PHE A 45 -2.36 2.49 -5.32
CA PHE A 45 -3.80 2.42 -5.56
C PHE A 45 -4.58 3.57 -4.94
N ASP A 46 -4.08 4.18 -3.86
CA ASP A 46 -4.59 5.44 -3.33
C ASP A 46 -4.41 6.59 -4.34
N VAL A 47 -3.24 6.72 -4.97
CA VAL A 47 -3.00 7.72 -6.02
C VAL A 47 -3.86 7.46 -7.25
N LEU A 48 -4.01 6.20 -7.68
CA LEU A 48 -4.90 5.85 -8.79
C LEU A 48 -6.34 6.30 -8.50
N ARG A 49 -6.86 5.97 -7.32
CA ARG A 49 -8.19 6.40 -6.90
C ARG A 49 -8.32 7.93 -6.89
N ARG A 50 -7.38 8.62 -6.22
CA ARG A 50 -7.39 10.08 -6.12
C ARG A 50 -7.36 10.75 -7.49
N TYR A 51 -6.59 10.21 -8.42
CA TYR A 51 -6.52 10.75 -9.78
C TYR A 51 -7.81 10.49 -10.57
N LEU A 52 -8.41 9.31 -10.46
CA LEU A 52 -9.72 9.04 -11.07
C LEU A 52 -10.80 9.98 -10.53
N GLU A 53 -10.86 10.19 -9.21
CA GLU A 53 -11.77 11.14 -8.58
C GLU A 53 -11.48 12.58 -9.02
N TYR A 54 -10.20 12.94 -9.18
CA TYR A 54 -9.77 14.24 -9.71
C TYR A 54 -10.22 14.46 -11.17
N CYS A 55 -10.20 13.42 -11.99
CA CYS A 55 -10.73 13.43 -13.35
C CYS A 55 -12.27 13.46 -13.41
N GLY A 56 -12.95 13.46 -12.27
CA GLY A 56 -14.42 13.56 -12.17
C GLY A 56 -15.14 12.22 -12.16
N PHE A 57 -14.44 11.09 -12.01
CA PHE A 57 -15.08 9.79 -11.85
C PHE A 57 -15.53 9.54 -10.41
N GLU A 58 -16.70 8.92 -10.24
CA GLU A 58 -17.03 8.28 -8.96
C GLU A 58 -16.31 6.93 -8.89
N VAL A 59 -15.68 6.60 -7.74
CA VAL A 59 -14.94 5.35 -7.57
C VAL A 59 -15.55 4.51 -6.45
N ARG A 60 -15.86 3.25 -6.74
CA ARG A 60 -16.19 2.23 -5.73
C ARG A 60 -15.00 1.29 -5.54
N HIS A 61 -14.15 1.65 -4.59
CA HIS A 61 -13.00 0.86 -4.15
C HIS A 61 -13.37 -0.18 -3.07
N VAL A 62 -13.07 -1.46 -3.32
CA VAL A 62 -13.17 -2.60 -2.38
C VAL A 62 -11.78 -3.20 -2.17
N GLN A 63 -11.43 -3.50 -0.92
CA GLN A 63 -10.17 -4.15 -0.55
C GLN A 63 -10.43 -5.18 0.53
N ASN A 64 -10.18 -6.46 0.29
CA ASN A 64 -10.47 -7.48 1.31
C ASN A 64 -9.47 -7.49 2.47
N PHE A 65 -9.82 -8.24 3.52
CA PHE A 65 -8.86 -8.78 4.46
C PHE A 65 -8.93 -10.30 4.41
N THR A 66 -7.77 -10.94 4.24
CA THR A 66 -7.66 -12.40 4.36
C THR A 66 -7.50 -12.73 5.85
N ASP A 67 -8.57 -13.26 6.44
CA ASP A 67 -8.67 -13.55 7.88
C ASP A 67 -8.76 -15.06 8.19
N ILE A 68 -8.61 -15.90 7.16
CA ILE A 68 -8.54 -17.36 7.28
C ILE A 68 -7.54 -17.96 6.29
N GLU A 69 -6.39 -18.43 6.78
CA GLU A 69 -5.43 -19.22 5.99
C GLU A 69 -4.50 -20.03 6.92
N ASP A 70 -3.65 -20.89 6.37
CA ASP A 70 -2.78 -21.76 7.16
C ASP A 70 -1.85 -20.94 8.09
N ASN A 71 -1.29 -19.81 7.63
CA ASN A 71 -0.42 -18.98 8.50
C ASN A 71 -1.17 -18.30 9.64
N ILE A 72 -2.43 -17.89 9.42
CA ILE A 72 -3.28 -17.26 10.44
C ILE A 72 -3.63 -18.30 11.51
N ILE A 73 -4.04 -19.50 11.10
CA ILE A 73 -4.35 -20.61 12.01
C ILE A 73 -3.13 -20.96 12.86
N ASN A 74 -1.98 -21.18 12.22
CA ASN A 74 -0.74 -21.53 12.91
C ASN A 74 -0.31 -20.44 13.90
N ARG A 75 -0.45 -19.16 13.52
CA ARG A 75 -0.08 -18.02 14.36
C ARG A 75 -1.02 -17.87 15.56
N ALA A 76 -2.32 -18.01 15.34
CA ALA A 76 -3.34 -17.94 16.39
C ALA A 76 -3.12 -19.05 17.43
N GLN A 77 -2.91 -20.29 16.97
CA GLN A 77 -2.57 -21.43 17.82
C GLN A 77 -1.28 -21.19 18.62
N ALA A 78 -0.22 -20.70 17.98
CA ALA A 78 1.05 -20.42 18.65
C ALA A 78 0.96 -19.32 19.73
N GLN A 79 -0.02 -18.41 19.61
CA GLN A 79 -0.27 -17.34 20.59
C GLN A 79 -1.34 -17.70 21.62
N GLY A 80 -2.04 -18.82 21.45
CA GLY A 80 -3.16 -19.21 22.32
C GLY A 80 -4.38 -18.29 22.21
N VAL A 81 -4.59 -17.67 21.04
CA VAL A 81 -5.75 -16.81 20.74
C VAL A 81 -6.58 -17.38 19.58
N SER A 82 -7.79 -16.90 19.40
CA SER A 82 -8.62 -17.25 18.24
C SER A 82 -8.15 -16.54 16.96
N ILE A 83 -8.54 -17.05 15.79
CA ILE A 83 -8.27 -16.38 14.51
C ILE A 83 -8.96 -15.01 14.42
N GLU A 84 -10.10 -14.85 15.09
CA GLU A 84 -10.88 -13.61 15.11
C GLU A 84 -10.17 -12.54 15.93
N GLU A 85 -9.71 -12.89 17.14
CA GLU A 85 -8.91 -11.98 17.98
C GLU A 85 -7.61 -11.57 17.28
N LEU A 86 -6.90 -12.52 16.67
CA LEU A 86 -5.69 -12.23 15.91
C LEU A 86 -5.98 -11.29 14.72
N SER A 87 -7.07 -11.55 14.00
CA SER A 87 -7.46 -10.76 12.84
C SER A 87 -7.85 -9.34 13.22
N GLU A 88 -8.64 -9.16 14.29
CA GLU A 88 -9.05 -7.84 14.75
C GLU A 88 -7.84 -6.98 15.14
N GLN A 89 -6.89 -7.56 15.89
CA GLN A 89 -5.64 -6.88 16.24
C GLN A 89 -4.88 -6.38 15.00
N HIS A 90 -4.80 -7.19 13.95
CA HIS A 90 -4.10 -6.83 12.72
C HIS A 90 -4.90 -5.87 11.84
N VAL A 91 -6.23 -5.90 11.86
CA VAL A 91 -7.07 -4.91 11.18
C VAL A 91 -6.90 -3.54 11.82
N GLU A 92 -6.93 -3.46 13.15
CA GLU A 92 -6.65 -2.21 13.84
C GLU A 92 -5.24 -1.71 13.55
N GLN A 93 -4.25 -2.60 13.57
CA GLN A 93 -2.87 -2.25 13.26
C GLN A 93 -2.72 -1.76 11.82
N PHE A 94 -3.39 -2.41 10.86
CA PHE A 94 -3.44 -1.97 9.47
C PHE A 94 -3.91 -0.52 9.37
N PHE A 95 -5.04 -0.17 9.99
CA PHE A 95 -5.54 1.21 9.94
C PHE A 95 -4.60 2.20 10.64
N ARG A 96 -3.95 1.81 11.75
CA ARG A 96 -2.93 2.63 12.41
C ARG A 96 -1.70 2.86 11.51
N ASP A 97 -1.26 1.86 10.76
CA ASP A 97 -0.10 1.95 9.87
C ASP A 97 -0.40 2.76 8.60
N MET A 98 -1.62 2.66 8.06
CA MET A 98 -2.02 3.37 6.83
C MET A 98 -2.37 4.84 7.06
N ALA A 99 -2.87 5.20 8.24
CA ALA A 99 -3.32 6.56 8.52
C ALA A 99 -2.22 7.64 8.36
N PRO A 100 -0.99 7.46 8.88
CA PRO A 100 0.10 8.42 8.67
C PRO A 100 0.51 8.56 7.20
N LEU A 101 0.23 7.56 6.37
CA LEU A 101 0.48 7.59 4.93
C LEU A 101 -0.62 8.29 4.15
N ASN A 102 -1.62 8.88 4.81
CA ASN A 102 -2.74 9.57 4.17
C ASN A 102 -3.45 8.71 3.10
N ILE A 103 -3.55 7.41 3.34
CA ILE A 103 -4.25 6.48 2.46
C ILE A 103 -5.76 6.61 2.73
N LEU A 104 -6.54 6.86 1.67
CA LEU A 104 -8.00 6.85 1.75
C LEU A 104 -8.48 5.43 2.07
N LYS A 105 -9.38 5.31 3.05
CA LYS A 105 -10.04 4.03 3.35
C LYS A 105 -10.80 3.56 2.11
N ALA A 106 -10.66 2.28 1.78
CA ALA A 106 -11.55 1.61 0.84
C ALA A 106 -12.99 1.72 1.36
N HIS A 107 -13.95 1.68 0.44
CA HIS A 107 -15.35 1.85 0.81
C HIS A 107 -15.94 0.59 1.44
N VAL A 108 -15.32 -0.57 1.21
CA VAL A 108 -15.64 -1.84 1.87
C VAL A 108 -14.37 -2.62 2.11
N TYR A 109 -14.30 -3.24 3.29
CA TYR A 109 -13.27 -4.21 3.66
C TYR A 109 -13.88 -5.58 3.97
N PRO A 110 -14.28 -6.38 2.96
CA PRO A 110 -14.88 -7.68 3.22
C PRO A 110 -13.85 -8.64 3.80
N ARG A 111 -14.31 -9.51 4.70
CA ARG A 111 -13.50 -10.55 5.34
C ARG A 111 -13.94 -11.92 4.82
N ALA A 112 -13.01 -12.81 4.54
CA ALA A 112 -13.32 -14.12 3.98
C ALA A 112 -14.19 -14.96 4.92
N THR A 113 -13.95 -14.91 6.24
CA THR A 113 -14.79 -15.63 7.23
C THR A 113 -16.24 -15.14 7.27
N HIS A 114 -16.52 -13.91 6.83
CA HIS A 114 -17.87 -13.34 6.76
C HIS A 114 -18.58 -13.68 5.44
N GLU A 115 -17.86 -14.25 4.48
CA GLU A 115 -18.32 -14.45 3.10
C GLU A 115 -18.38 -15.93 2.69
N ILE A 116 -18.36 -16.82 3.68
CA ILE A 116 -18.41 -18.27 3.50
C ILE A 116 -19.62 -18.72 2.66
N PRO A 117 -20.86 -18.23 2.86
CA PRO A 117 -21.99 -18.63 2.02
C PRO A 117 -21.76 -18.29 0.53
N THR A 118 -21.25 -17.08 0.25
CA THR A 118 -20.92 -16.62 -1.11
C THR A 118 -19.84 -17.50 -1.74
N ILE A 119 -18.82 -17.86 -0.97
CA ILE A 119 -17.74 -18.74 -1.43
C ILE A 119 -18.27 -20.14 -1.74
N ILE A 120 -19.09 -20.73 -0.85
CA ILE A 120 -19.70 -22.04 -1.07
C ILE A 120 -20.55 -22.03 -2.34
N GLU A 121 -21.38 -21.01 -2.54
CA GLU A 121 -22.20 -20.85 -3.75
C GLU A 121 -21.32 -20.85 -5.01
N MET A 122 -20.25 -20.05 -5.02
CA MET A 122 -19.34 -19.96 -6.15
C MET A 122 -18.68 -21.32 -6.45
N VAL A 123 -18.23 -22.04 -5.41
CA VAL A 123 -17.61 -23.36 -5.56
C VAL A 123 -18.63 -24.39 -6.06
N GLN A 124 -19.87 -24.38 -5.56
CA GLN A 124 -20.94 -25.24 -6.09
C GLN A 124 -21.16 -24.99 -7.57
N ARG A 125 -21.26 -23.72 -7.98
CA ARG A 125 -21.45 -23.35 -9.38
C ARG A 125 -20.28 -23.81 -10.26
N LEU A 126 -19.05 -23.70 -9.78
CA LEU A 126 -17.87 -24.20 -10.49
C LEU A 126 -17.90 -25.73 -10.67
N ILE A 127 -18.41 -26.48 -9.69
CA ILE A 127 -18.63 -27.93 -9.82
C ILE A 127 -19.72 -28.22 -10.85
N GLU A 128 -20.86 -27.52 -10.78
CA GLU A 128 -21.97 -27.68 -11.72
C GLU A 128 -21.54 -27.41 -13.17
N ASN A 129 -20.68 -26.41 -13.38
CA ASN A 129 -20.13 -26.05 -14.69
C ASN A 129 -19.00 -27.00 -15.14
N GLY A 130 -18.62 -28.00 -14.34
CA GLY A 130 -17.56 -28.97 -14.67
C GLY A 130 -16.13 -28.46 -14.49
N HIS A 131 -15.95 -27.28 -13.89
CA HIS A 131 -14.65 -26.65 -13.65
C HIS A 131 -14.02 -26.98 -12.30
N ALA A 132 -14.73 -27.69 -11.42
CA ALA A 132 -14.23 -28.13 -10.12
C ALA A 132 -14.63 -29.58 -9.81
N TYR A 133 -13.96 -30.18 -8.84
CA TYR A 133 -14.27 -31.52 -8.35
C TYR A 133 -13.93 -31.68 -6.88
N GLN A 134 -14.70 -32.54 -6.20
CA GLN A 134 -14.45 -32.91 -4.82
C GLN A 134 -13.53 -34.14 -4.75
N ALA A 135 -12.55 -34.12 -3.84
CA ALA A 135 -11.73 -35.28 -3.54
C ALA A 135 -11.41 -35.31 -2.03
N ASN A 136 -11.86 -36.36 -1.32
CA ASN A 136 -11.62 -36.57 0.11
C ASN A 136 -11.97 -35.38 1.03
N GLY A 137 -13.05 -34.66 0.71
CA GLY A 137 -13.53 -33.51 1.48
C GLY A 137 -12.96 -32.15 1.02
N ASP A 138 -11.86 -32.17 0.28
CA ASP A 138 -11.38 -30.99 -0.45
C ASP A 138 -12.18 -30.79 -1.75
N VAL A 139 -12.17 -29.57 -2.26
CA VAL A 139 -12.63 -29.23 -3.61
C VAL A 139 -11.51 -28.51 -4.34
N TYR A 140 -11.19 -28.97 -5.55
CA TYR A 140 -10.14 -28.43 -6.40
C TYR A 140 -10.74 -27.83 -7.67
N PHE A 141 -10.10 -26.77 -8.19
CA PHE A 141 -10.35 -26.25 -9.52
C PHE A 141 -9.57 -27.07 -10.55
N ARG A 142 -10.23 -27.48 -11.63
CA ARG A 142 -9.65 -28.28 -12.72
C ARG A 142 -9.05 -27.36 -13.78
N VAL A 143 -7.76 -27.02 -13.68
CA VAL A 143 -7.14 -26.01 -14.56
C VAL A 143 -7.20 -26.38 -16.04
N GLN A 144 -7.17 -27.67 -16.36
CA GLN A 144 -7.23 -28.18 -17.74
C GLN A 144 -8.56 -27.87 -18.45
N THR A 145 -9.64 -27.58 -17.70
CA THR A 145 -10.93 -27.21 -18.29
C THR A 145 -11.00 -25.75 -18.74
N ARG A 146 -10.05 -24.92 -18.30
CA ARG A 146 -10.02 -23.49 -18.64
C ARG A 146 -9.10 -23.26 -19.83
N THR A 147 -9.69 -23.14 -21.02
CA THR A 147 -8.95 -22.67 -22.20
C THR A 147 -8.37 -21.27 -21.96
N GLY A 148 -7.07 -21.12 -22.13
CA GLY A 148 -6.38 -19.84 -21.93
C GLY A 148 -5.98 -19.54 -20.48
N TYR A 149 -6.00 -20.54 -19.59
CA TYR A 149 -5.32 -20.42 -18.29
C TYR A 149 -3.84 -20.07 -18.51
N GLY A 150 -3.34 -19.05 -17.80
CA GLY A 150 -1.99 -18.50 -18.01
C GLY A 150 -1.96 -17.21 -18.84
N LYS A 151 -3.11 -16.76 -19.36
CA LYS A 151 -3.20 -15.57 -20.23
C LYS A 151 -2.75 -14.28 -19.54
N LEU A 152 -3.03 -14.12 -18.23
CA LEU A 152 -2.64 -12.92 -17.49
C LEU A 152 -1.12 -12.90 -17.29
N SER A 153 -0.57 -14.01 -16.80
CA SER A 153 0.85 -14.19 -16.46
C SER A 153 1.78 -14.39 -17.66
N ALA A 154 1.23 -14.60 -18.87
CA ALA A 154 1.99 -14.91 -20.08
C ALA A 154 2.71 -16.26 -20.04
N ARG A 155 2.18 -17.21 -19.25
CA ARG A 155 2.83 -18.51 -19.03
C ARG A 155 1.97 -19.61 -19.62
N ASP A 156 2.60 -20.57 -20.28
CA ASP A 156 1.92 -21.79 -20.70
C ASP A 156 1.89 -22.80 -19.54
N LEU A 157 0.76 -23.52 -19.42
CA LEU A 157 0.53 -24.46 -18.33
C LEU A 157 1.61 -25.55 -18.26
N ASP A 158 2.09 -26.03 -19.41
CA ASP A 158 3.11 -27.09 -19.46
C ASP A 158 4.45 -26.60 -18.90
N SER A 159 4.89 -25.40 -19.24
CA SER A 159 6.09 -24.76 -18.68
C SER A 159 5.96 -24.53 -17.19
N MET A 160 4.79 -24.10 -16.71
CA MET A 160 4.53 -23.85 -15.29
C MET A 160 4.60 -25.13 -14.45
N LEU A 161 4.29 -26.27 -15.07
CA LEU A 161 4.25 -27.57 -14.43
C LEU A 161 5.51 -28.41 -14.68
N ALA A 162 6.53 -27.87 -15.35
CA ALA A 162 7.79 -28.55 -15.57
C ALA A 162 8.45 -28.94 -14.23
N GLY A 163 8.35 -30.23 -13.87
CA GLY A 163 8.84 -30.76 -12.60
C GLY A 163 7.86 -30.68 -11.42
N ALA A 164 6.68 -30.10 -11.61
CA ALA A 164 5.63 -30.11 -10.59
C ALA A 164 5.11 -31.54 -10.37
N ARG A 165 4.92 -31.91 -9.11
CA ARG A 165 4.34 -33.18 -8.72
C ARG A 165 3.18 -32.91 -7.78
N ILE A 166 2.24 -33.85 -7.75
CA ILE A 166 1.20 -33.86 -6.72
C ILE A 166 1.90 -34.23 -5.42
N GLU A 167 1.79 -33.37 -4.42
CA GLU A 167 2.46 -33.59 -3.14
C GLU A 167 1.81 -34.74 -2.38
N PRO A 168 2.57 -35.51 -1.56
CA PRO A 168 2.00 -36.58 -0.76
C PRO A 168 0.84 -36.10 0.12
N GLY A 169 -0.34 -36.70 -0.07
CA GLY A 169 -1.57 -36.35 0.65
C GLY A 169 -2.52 -35.43 -0.12
N GLU A 170 -2.11 -34.86 -1.24
CA GLU A 170 -3.01 -34.18 -2.17
C GLU A 170 -3.75 -35.20 -3.04
N ASN A 171 -5.03 -34.93 -3.32
CA ASN A 171 -5.89 -35.81 -4.12
C ASN A 171 -6.26 -35.14 -5.45
N LYS A 172 -5.32 -34.40 -6.03
CA LYS A 172 -5.52 -33.69 -7.29
C LYS A 172 -5.55 -34.67 -8.47
N GLU A 173 -6.43 -34.44 -9.43
CA GLU A 173 -6.42 -35.07 -10.75
C GLU A 173 -5.21 -34.61 -11.58
N HIS A 174 -4.79 -33.34 -11.39
CA HIS A 174 -3.69 -32.74 -12.13
C HIS A 174 -2.78 -31.86 -11.23
N PRO A 175 -1.44 -31.83 -11.41
CA PRO A 175 -0.53 -31.06 -10.56
C PRO A 175 -0.81 -29.55 -10.51
N GLY A 176 -1.40 -29.01 -11.59
CA GLY A 176 -1.76 -27.59 -11.66
C GLY A 176 -3.08 -27.23 -10.98
N ASP A 177 -3.88 -28.22 -10.56
CA ASP A 177 -5.14 -27.96 -9.86
C ASP A 177 -4.88 -27.31 -8.50
N PHE A 178 -5.75 -26.39 -8.12
CA PHE A 178 -5.62 -25.62 -6.88
C PHE A 178 -6.88 -25.69 -6.03
N THR A 179 -6.70 -25.60 -4.72
CA THR A 179 -7.78 -25.76 -3.75
C THR A 179 -8.76 -24.59 -3.80
N LEU A 180 -10.04 -24.90 -3.93
CA LEU A 180 -11.18 -23.99 -3.75
C LEU A 180 -11.72 -24.07 -2.32
N TRP A 181 -11.83 -25.29 -1.79
CA TRP A 181 -12.27 -25.58 -0.44
C TRP A 181 -11.38 -26.66 0.16
N LYS A 182 -10.88 -26.46 1.38
CA LYS A 182 -10.00 -27.40 2.07
C LYS A 182 -10.74 -28.02 3.24
N ALA A 183 -10.73 -29.35 3.35
CA ALA A 183 -11.22 -30.03 4.54
C ALA A 183 -10.39 -29.61 5.76
N SER A 184 -11.06 -29.28 6.87
CA SER A 184 -10.38 -28.84 8.08
C SER A 184 -9.96 -30.03 8.93
N LYS A 185 -8.77 -29.94 9.54
CA LYS A 185 -8.30 -30.94 10.52
C LYS A 185 -8.97 -30.71 11.89
N PRO A 186 -9.01 -31.73 12.77
CA PRO A 186 -9.47 -31.54 14.13
C PRO A 186 -8.72 -30.40 14.85
N GLY A 187 -9.47 -29.43 15.39
CA GLY A 187 -8.92 -28.27 16.09
C GLY A 187 -8.62 -27.06 15.19
N GLU A 188 -8.78 -27.17 13.87
CA GLU A 188 -8.74 -26.01 12.96
C GLU A 188 -10.13 -25.36 12.85
N PRO A 189 -10.20 -24.05 12.55
CA PRO A 189 -11.45 -23.39 12.17
C PRO A 189 -12.12 -24.09 10.99
N ALA A 190 -13.45 -24.24 11.07
CA ALA A 190 -14.21 -24.98 10.06
C ALA A 190 -15.66 -24.48 9.97
N TRP A 191 -16.19 -24.49 8.75
CA TRP A 191 -17.56 -24.19 8.41
C TRP A 191 -18.22 -25.40 7.76
N ASP A 192 -19.52 -25.56 7.97
CA ASP A 192 -20.31 -26.59 7.29
C ASP A 192 -20.45 -26.24 5.80
N SER A 193 -20.29 -27.25 4.95
CA SER A 193 -20.44 -27.13 3.50
C SER A 193 -21.01 -28.43 2.92
N PRO A 194 -21.48 -28.42 1.65
CA PRO A 194 -21.92 -29.63 0.95
C PRO A 194 -20.85 -30.73 0.87
N TRP A 195 -19.58 -30.38 1.05
CA TRP A 195 -18.43 -31.27 0.94
C TRP A 195 -17.88 -31.73 2.30
N GLY A 196 -18.56 -31.37 3.39
CA GLY A 196 -18.12 -31.58 4.77
C GLY A 196 -17.54 -30.32 5.41
N LYS A 197 -17.01 -30.46 6.63
CA LYS A 197 -16.42 -29.35 7.36
C LYS A 197 -15.09 -28.93 6.75
N GLY A 198 -14.95 -27.65 6.45
CA GLY A 198 -13.73 -27.12 5.85
C GLY A 198 -13.66 -25.60 5.89
N ARG A 199 -12.79 -25.05 5.04
CA ARG A 199 -12.52 -23.62 4.93
C ARG A 199 -12.14 -23.25 3.49
N PRO A 200 -12.24 -21.98 3.09
CA PRO A 200 -11.86 -21.56 1.74
C PRO A 200 -10.36 -21.80 1.46
N GLY A 201 -10.06 -22.01 0.18
CA GLY A 201 -8.72 -21.85 -0.37
C GLY A 201 -8.41 -20.38 -0.66
N TRP A 202 -7.14 -20.00 -0.62
CA TRP A 202 -6.72 -18.59 -0.69
C TRP A 202 -7.30 -17.80 -1.88
N HIS A 203 -7.40 -18.42 -3.07
CA HIS A 203 -7.79 -17.70 -4.28
C HIS A 203 -9.30 -17.44 -4.39
N ILE A 204 -10.15 -18.36 -3.88
CA ILE A 204 -11.60 -18.28 -4.11
C ILE A 204 -12.26 -17.11 -3.39
N GLU A 205 -11.62 -16.65 -2.31
CA GLU A 205 -12.08 -15.54 -1.48
C GLU A 205 -12.19 -14.25 -2.30
N CYS A 206 -11.12 -13.86 -3.00
CA CYS A 206 -11.10 -12.63 -3.78
C CYS A 206 -12.09 -12.67 -4.95
N SER A 207 -12.20 -13.80 -5.66
CA SER A 207 -13.19 -13.97 -6.72
C SER A 207 -14.63 -13.79 -6.20
N ALA A 208 -15.00 -14.48 -5.12
CA ALA A 208 -16.35 -14.42 -4.55
C ALA A 208 -16.69 -13.02 -4.01
N MET A 209 -15.77 -12.43 -3.24
CA MET A 209 -15.98 -11.11 -2.64
C MET A 209 -16.02 -10.00 -3.69
N SER A 210 -15.10 -9.99 -4.65
CA SER A 210 -15.06 -8.96 -5.68
C SER A 210 -16.35 -8.95 -6.51
N LEU A 211 -16.85 -10.12 -6.93
CA LEU A 211 -18.12 -10.25 -7.65
C LEU A 211 -19.32 -9.84 -6.80
N LYS A 212 -19.37 -10.20 -5.51
CA LYS A 212 -20.47 -9.80 -4.62
C LYS A 212 -20.57 -8.28 -4.46
N TYR A 213 -19.44 -7.61 -4.26
CA TYR A 213 -19.43 -6.19 -3.91
C TYR A 213 -19.36 -5.23 -5.11
N LEU A 214 -18.90 -5.69 -6.28
CA LEU A 214 -18.74 -4.86 -7.48
C LEU A 214 -19.55 -5.37 -8.70
N GLY A 215 -20.00 -6.63 -8.68
CA GLY A 215 -20.60 -7.28 -9.83
C GLY A 215 -19.59 -7.59 -10.94
N HIS A 216 -20.10 -7.87 -12.13
CA HIS A 216 -19.32 -8.30 -13.29
C HIS A 216 -19.68 -7.46 -14.52
N PRO A 217 -18.71 -6.95 -15.30
CA PRO A 217 -17.26 -7.00 -15.05
C PRO A 217 -16.81 -5.95 -14.01
N ILE A 218 -15.59 -6.13 -13.53
CA ILE A 218 -14.85 -5.13 -12.72
C ILE A 218 -14.01 -4.26 -13.67
N ASP A 219 -13.95 -2.95 -13.43
CA ASP A 219 -13.16 -2.04 -14.27
C ASP A 219 -11.66 -2.20 -14.01
N ILE A 220 -11.24 -2.17 -12.74
CA ILE A 220 -9.84 -2.24 -12.33
C ILE A 220 -9.66 -3.30 -11.23
N HIS A 221 -8.72 -4.22 -11.44
CA HIS A 221 -8.24 -5.13 -10.40
C HIS A 221 -6.74 -4.92 -10.16
N GLY A 222 -6.39 -4.65 -8.91
CA GLY A 222 -5.07 -4.23 -8.48
C GLY A 222 -4.35 -5.18 -7.52
N GLY A 223 -3.02 -5.21 -7.59
CA GLY A 223 -2.17 -5.85 -6.58
C GLY A 223 -0.68 -5.72 -6.88
N GLY A 224 0.17 -6.34 -6.06
CA GLY A 224 1.61 -6.44 -6.36
C GLY A 224 1.90 -7.35 -7.55
N GLN A 225 3.02 -7.15 -8.24
CA GLN A 225 3.43 -7.99 -9.38
C GLN A 225 3.54 -9.49 -9.04
N ASP A 226 3.80 -9.83 -7.79
CA ASP A 226 3.80 -11.22 -7.30
C ASP A 226 2.41 -11.86 -7.26
N LEU A 227 1.34 -11.07 -7.26
CA LEU A 227 -0.02 -11.60 -7.31
C LEU A 227 -0.45 -11.98 -8.72
N ILE A 228 0.26 -11.54 -9.77
CA ILE A 228 -0.01 -11.95 -11.17
C ILE A 228 -0.14 -13.47 -11.26
N PHE A 229 0.77 -14.20 -10.63
CA PHE A 229 0.74 -15.65 -10.57
C PHE A 229 1.24 -16.17 -9.22
N PRO A 230 0.54 -17.13 -8.57
CA PRO A 230 -0.68 -17.80 -9.06
C PRO A 230 -1.99 -17.04 -8.78
N HIS A 231 -1.97 -16.04 -7.91
CA HIS A 231 -3.20 -15.53 -7.29
C HIS A 231 -4.23 -14.98 -8.28
N HIS A 232 -3.90 -13.92 -9.01
CA HIS A 232 -4.81 -13.28 -9.96
C HIS A 232 -5.10 -14.15 -11.19
N GLU A 233 -4.16 -14.99 -11.64
CA GLU A 233 -4.44 -15.97 -12.69
C GLU A 233 -5.52 -16.96 -12.26
N ASN A 234 -5.49 -17.41 -11.01
CA ASN A 234 -6.51 -18.29 -10.43
C ASN A 234 -7.85 -17.57 -10.29
N GLU A 235 -7.85 -16.28 -9.93
CA GLU A 235 -9.09 -15.49 -9.87
C GLU A 235 -9.74 -15.29 -11.23
N VAL A 236 -8.93 -15.03 -12.27
CA VAL A 236 -9.42 -15.03 -13.67
C VAL A 236 -10.06 -16.36 -14.01
N ALA A 237 -9.39 -17.47 -13.69
CA ALA A 237 -9.89 -18.81 -13.98
C ALA A 237 -11.21 -19.10 -13.26
N GLN A 238 -11.28 -18.83 -11.95
CA GLN A 238 -12.48 -19.03 -11.13
C GLN A 238 -13.64 -18.15 -11.59
N SER A 239 -13.40 -16.85 -11.77
CA SER A 239 -14.48 -15.89 -12.03
C SER A 239 -15.07 -16.04 -13.43
N GLU A 240 -14.23 -16.24 -14.45
CA GLU A 240 -14.71 -16.46 -15.82
C GLU A 240 -15.33 -17.85 -16.03
N SER A 241 -14.95 -18.85 -15.23
CA SER A 241 -15.63 -20.17 -15.19
C SER A 241 -16.93 -20.16 -14.38
N TYR A 242 -17.15 -19.14 -13.55
CA TYR A 242 -18.38 -18.95 -12.77
C TYR A 242 -19.48 -18.23 -13.59
N SER A 243 -19.14 -17.17 -14.32
CA SER A 243 -20.13 -16.26 -14.91
C SER A 243 -20.83 -16.78 -16.19
N ASP A 244 -20.25 -17.75 -16.89
CA ASP A 244 -20.75 -18.40 -18.14
C ASP A 244 -21.21 -17.43 -19.26
N ASP A 245 -20.88 -16.13 -19.16
CA ASP A 245 -21.33 -15.07 -20.05
C ASP A 245 -20.27 -14.63 -21.07
N GLN A 246 -19.13 -15.34 -21.09
CA GLN A 246 -17.94 -15.08 -21.92
C GLN A 246 -17.34 -13.67 -21.79
N LYS A 247 -17.81 -12.85 -20.84
CA LYS A 247 -17.24 -11.52 -20.62
C LYS A 247 -15.97 -11.62 -19.78
N PRO A 248 -14.96 -10.76 -20.04
CA PRO A 248 -13.79 -10.68 -19.18
C PRO A 248 -14.20 -10.35 -17.74
N PHE A 249 -13.62 -11.07 -16.77
CA PHE A 249 -13.82 -10.79 -15.34
C PHE A 249 -13.43 -9.35 -14.97
N VAL A 250 -12.26 -8.93 -15.46
CA VAL A 250 -11.66 -7.62 -15.18
C VAL A 250 -11.21 -7.00 -16.50
N ARG A 251 -11.43 -5.70 -16.66
CA ARG A 251 -11.02 -4.96 -17.85
C ARG A 251 -9.56 -4.49 -17.78
N PHE A 252 -9.14 -3.92 -16.65
CA PHE A 252 -7.77 -3.46 -16.42
C PHE A 252 -7.14 -4.18 -15.24
N TRP A 253 -6.11 -4.98 -15.52
CA TRP A 253 -5.26 -5.58 -14.50
C TRP A 253 -4.05 -4.68 -14.26
N VAL A 254 -3.98 -4.07 -13.07
CA VAL A 254 -2.97 -3.08 -12.72
C VAL A 254 -2.06 -3.67 -11.64
N HIS A 255 -0.75 -3.75 -11.90
CA HIS A 255 0.18 -4.31 -10.94
C HIS A 255 1.34 -3.35 -10.62
N ASN A 256 1.57 -3.12 -9.33
CA ASN A 256 2.75 -2.37 -8.87
C ASN A 256 3.99 -3.28 -8.83
N GLY A 257 5.16 -2.68 -9.06
CA GLY A 257 6.45 -3.33 -8.93
C GLY A 257 6.75 -3.77 -7.50
N LEU A 258 7.88 -4.46 -7.33
CA LEU A 258 8.27 -5.05 -6.05
C LEU A 258 9.24 -4.14 -5.28
N MET A 259 9.12 -4.14 -3.95
CA MET A 259 10.11 -3.57 -3.05
C MET A 259 11.27 -4.56 -2.83
N ARG A 260 12.50 -4.10 -3.06
CA ARG A 260 13.76 -4.84 -2.83
C ARG A 260 14.57 -4.17 -1.74
N LEU A 261 15.52 -4.88 -1.14
CA LEU A 261 16.49 -4.28 -0.20
C LEU A 261 17.78 -3.90 -0.94
N ALA A 262 18.52 -2.90 -0.46
CA ALA A 262 19.79 -2.53 -1.09
C ALA A 262 20.85 -3.65 -1.02
N GLU A 263 20.79 -4.49 0.02
CA GLU A 263 21.76 -5.57 0.27
C GLU A 263 21.42 -6.89 -0.46
N SER A 264 20.28 -6.96 -1.14
CA SER A 264 19.85 -8.15 -1.88
C SER A 264 18.92 -7.78 -3.03
N GLU A 265 19.18 -8.30 -4.23
CA GLU A 265 18.23 -8.20 -5.35
C GLU A 265 16.92 -8.97 -5.09
N GLU A 266 16.87 -9.77 -4.02
CA GLU A 266 15.68 -10.48 -3.59
C GLU A 266 14.58 -9.53 -3.10
N LYS A 267 13.34 -9.92 -3.37
CA LYS A 267 12.15 -9.23 -2.88
C LYS A 267 12.12 -9.25 -1.34
N MET A 268 11.68 -8.15 -0.73
CA MET A 268 11.34 -8.15 0.70
C MET A 268 10.19 -9.12 0.98
N THR A 269 10.48 -10.20 1.70
CA THR A 269 9.49 -11.22 2.06
C THR A 269 9.72 -11.70 3.49
N ARG A 270 8.64 -12.15 4.14
CA ARG A 270 8.74 -12.65 5.51
C ARG A 270 9.66 -13.87 5.65
N HIS A 271 9.67 -14.76 4.66
CA HIS A 271 10.50 -15.97 4.69
C HIS A 271 12.00 -15.67 4.78
N LEU A 272 12.42 -14.51 4.26
CA LEU A 272 13.80 -14.05 4.31
C LEU A 272 14.13 -13.25 5.59
N GLY A 273 13.15 -13.03 6.48
CA GLY A 273 13.34 -12.32 7.75
C GLY A 273 13.70 -10.84 7.59
N ASN A 274 13.50 -10.26 6.41
CA ASN A 274 14.06 -8.98 6.01
C ASN A 274 12.98 -7.87 5.88
N LEU A 275 11.91 -7.97 6.65
CA LEU A 275 10.78 -7.04 6.60
C LEU A 275 11.10 -5.73 7.34
N VAL A 276 10.79 -4.59 6.71
CA VAL A 276 10.87 -3.27 7.33
C VAL A 276 9.44 -2.80 7.70
N PRO A 277 9.11 -2.66 9.00
CA PRO A 277 7.80 -2.18 9.44
C PRO A 277 7.49 -0.75 8.99
N ILE A 278 6.22 -0.47 8.69
CA ILE A 278 5.78 0.86 8.21
C ILE A 278 5.99 1.93 9.28
N ASN A 279 5.62 1.63 10.53
CA ASN A 279 5.70 2.54 11.66
C ASN A 279 7.13 3.04 11.93
N GLU A 280 8.14 2.18 11.82
CA GLU A 280 9.55 2.57 12.01
C GLU A 280 10.00 3.58 10.95
N VAL A 281 9.59 3.38 9.70
CA VAL A 281 9.93 4.29 8.60
C VAL A 281 9.20 5.62 8.73
N VAL A 282 7.90 5.58 9.04
CA VAL A 282 7.10 6.79 9.27
C VAL A 282 7.67 7.61 10.45
N GLN A 283 8.11 6.97 11.53
CA GLN A 283 8.70 7.68 12.68
C GLN A 283 9.98 8.44 12.30
N ARG A 284 10.83 7.89 11.41
CA ARG A 284 12.08 8.55 10.98
C ARG A 284 11.89 9.57 9.86
N TYR A 285 11.05 9.23 8.89
CA TYR A 285 10.98 9.94 7.60
C TYR A 285 9.66 10.66 7.35
N GLY A 286 8.64 10.43 8.19
CA GLY A 286 7.30 10.99 8.03
C GLY A 286 6.48 10.28 6.94
N GLY A 287 5.17 10.50 6.99
CA GLY A 287 4.23 9.94 6.01
C GLY A 287 4.50 10.42 4.59
N ASP A 288 4.60 11.74 4.40
CA ASP A 288 4.93 12.33 3.10
C ASP A 288 6.30 11.89 2.58
N GLY A 289 7.28 11.65 3.47
CA GLY A 289 8.59 11.12 3.10
C GLY A 289 8.52 9.72 2.51
N LEU A 290 7.78 8.80 3.15
CA LEU A 290 7.57 7.46 2.61
C LEU A 290 6.72 7.48 1.32
N ARG A 291 5.67 8.31 1.26
CA ARG A 291 4.91 8.50 0.02
C ARG A 291 5.79 8.97 -1.12
N MET A 292 6.56 10.04 -0.91
CA MET A 292 7.49 10.56 -1.92
C MET A 292 8.52 9.53 -2.36
N PHE A 293 9.05 8.73 -1.44
CA PHE A 293 9.97 7.65 -1.78
C PHE A 293 9.35 6.68 -2.80
N VAL A 294 8.10 6.26 -2.58
CA VAL A 294 7.37 5.40 -3.52
C VAL A 294 7.09 6.12 -4.84
N LEU A 295 6.62 7.37 -4.78
CA LEU A 295 6.14 8.12 -5.94
C LEU A 295 7.26 8.68 -6.84
N ASN A 296 8.49 8.74 -6.35
CA ASN A 296 9.69 9.14 -7.12
C ASN A 296 10.05 8.14 -8.23
N SER A 297 9.46 6.95 -8.22
CA SER A 297 9.61 5.94 -9.26
C SER A 297 8.26 5.60 -9.88
N HIS A 298 8.27 5.16 -11.14
CA HIS A 298 7.06 4.66 -11.78
C HIS A 298 6.51 3.45 -11.02
N TYR A 299 5.20 3.39 -10.79
CA TYR A 299 4.59 2.40 -9.89
C TYR A 299 4.86 0.93 -10.29
N ARG A 300 5.07 0.68 -11.58
CA ARG A 300 5.36 -0.64 -12.19
C ARG A 300 6.83 -1.06 -12.06
N SER A 301 7.73 -0.13 -11.74
CA SER A 301 9.15 -0.41 -11.60
C SER A 301 9.43 -0.99 -10.21
N PRO A 302 10.41 -1.92 -10.09
CA PRO A 302 10.90 -2.31 -8.77
C PRO A 302 11.53 -1.11 -8.07
N ILE A 303 11.34 -1.00 -6.77
CA ILE A 303 11.91 0.05 -5.93
C ILE A 303 12.91 -0.59 -4.96
N THR A 304 14.11 -0.03 -4.89
CA THR A 304 15.13 -0.46 -3.91
C THR A 304 15.04 0.39 -2.66
N PHE A 305 14.74 -0.25 -1.54
CA PHE A 305 14.74 0.35 -0.22
C PHE A 305 16.17 0.71 0.20
N SER A 306 16.41 1.99 0.45
CA SER A 306 17.66 2.50 1.03
C SER A 306 17.38 3.72 1.90
N GLU A 307 18.11 3.85 3.01
CA GLU A 307 17.99 5.01 3.90
C GLU A 307 18.32 6.32 3.18
N GLU A 308 19.29 6.31 2.25
CA GLU A 308 19.66 7.48 1.45
C GLU A 308 18.49 7.99 0.60
N SER A 309 17.77 7.08 -0.07
CA SER A 309 16.62 7.44 -0.90
C SER A 309 15.45 7.97 -0.07
N LEU A 310 15.22 7.39 1.11
CA LEU A 310 14.20 7.88 2.06
C LEU A 310 14.56 9.25 2.61
N GLU A 311 15.81 9.49 2.97
CA GLU A 311 16.25 10.80 3.46
C GLU A 311 16.16 11.86 2.35
N SER A 312 16.47 11.49 1.11
CA SER A 312 16.25 12.36 -0.06
C SER A 312 14.76 12.69 -0.26
N ALA A 313 13.89 11.68 -0.17
CA ALA A 313 12.45 11.86 -0.28
C ALA A 313 11.90 12.75 0.85
N LYS A 314 12.32 12.54 2.10
CA LYS A 314 11.97 13.40 3.24
C LYS A 314 12.33 14.86 2.99
N ARG A 315 13.57 15.15 2.58
CA ARG A 315 14.00 16.52 2.23
C ARG A 315 13.19 17.10 1.08
N GLY A 316 12.84 16.28 0.09
CA GLY A 316 11.97 16.69 -1.00
C GLY A 316 10.59 17.14 -0.50
N ALA A 317 9.99 16.36 0.39
CA ALA A 317 8.67 16.65 0.96
C ALA A 317 8.72 17.96 1.76
N GLU A 318 9.78 18.14 2.55
CA GLU A 318 10.03 19.38 3.29
C GLU A 318 10.17 20.59 2.36
N ARG A 319 10.90 20.47 1.24
CA ARG A 319 11.04 21.55 0.26
C ARG A 319 9.69 21.95 -0.35
N LEU A 320 8.86 20.97 -0.72
CA LEU A 320 7.50 21.24 -1.22
C LEU A 320 6.65 21.92 -0.15
N ARG A 321 6.68 21.40 1.07
CA ARG A 321 5.98 21.95 2.24
C ARG A 321 6.35 23.42 2.49
N ILE A 322 7.63 23.76 2.49
CA ILE A 322 8.11 25.13 2.68
C ILE A 322 7.59 26.03 1.55
N ALA A 323 7.71 25.57 0.29
CA ALA A 323 7.28 26.35 -0.86
C ALA A 323 5.78 26.69 -0.82
N VAL A 324 4.92 25.74 -0.41
CA VAL A 324 3.47 25.96 -0.39
C VAL A 324 2.96 26.64 0.87
N ASN A 325 3.72 26.70 1.97
CA ASN A 325 3.23 27.27 3.24
C ASN A 325 3.89 28.60 3.62
N THR A 326 4.99 28.99 2.97
CA THR A 326 5.65 30.28 3.23
C THR A 326 4.93 31.39 2.49
N ALA A 327 4.51 32.46 3.19
CA ALA A 327 3.86 33.60 2.55
C ALA A 327 4.70 34.22 1.42
N ALA A 328 4.05 34.55 0.31
CA ALA A 328 4.62 35.31 -0.79
C ALA A 328 4.30 36.81 -0.65
N GLY A 329 4.87 37.64 -1.54
CA GLY A 329 4.51 39.06 -1.61
C GLY A 329 3.19 39.27 -2.35
N ASP A 330 2.85 40.52 -2.65
CA ASP A 330 1.61 40.91 -3.32
C ASP A 330 1.83 41.60 -4.68
N ALA A 331 3.08 41.68 -5.15
CA ALA A 331 3.40 42.37 -6.39
C ALA A 331 3.09 41.56 -7.67
N ASP A 332 2.82 42.28 -8.76
CA ASP A 332 2.59 41.73 -10.09
C ASP A 332 3.90 41.51 -10.89
N PRO A 333 3.90 40.58 -11.88
CA PRO A 333 2.82 39.63 -12.17
C PRO A 333 2.86 38.40 -11.23
N PRO A 334 1.71 37.79 -10.92
CA PRO A 334 1.66 36.57 -10.12
C PRO A 334 2.29 35.39 -10.86
N VAL A 335 2.65 34.33 -10.12
CA VAL A 335 3.11 33.07 -10.71
C VAL A 335 1.97 32.36 -11.44
N ASP A 336 2.11 32.18 -12.76
CA ASP A 336 1.19 31.37 -13.56
C ASP A 336 1.46 29.87 -13.34
N ALA A 337 0.50 29.18 -12.69
CA ALA A 337 0.58 27.75 -12.41
C ALA A 337 0.05 26.87 -13.56
N ALA A 338 -0.66 27.43 -14.55
CA ALA A 338 -1.34 26.65 -15.57
C ALA A 338 -0.40 25.74 -16.39
N PRO A 339 0.80 26.17 -16.80
CA PRO A 339 1.73 25.30 -17.53
C PRO A 339 2.23 24.10 -16.68
N PHE A 340 2.36 24.28 -15.37
CA PHE A 340 2.80 23.22 -14.45
C PHE A 340 1.67 22.24 -14.19
N LYS A 341 0.45 22.75 -14.01
CA LYS A 341 -0.75 21.94 -13.90
C LYS A 341 -0.97 21.09 -15.15
N GLN A 342 -0.83 21.65 -16.35
CA GLN A 342 -0.95 20.87 -17.57
C GLN A 342 0.10 19.75 -17.66
N ARG A 343 1.39 20.05 -17.38
CA ARG A 343 2.44 19.00 -17.35
C ARG A 343 2.19 17.93 -16.30
N PHE A 344 1.61 18.29 -15.15
CA PHE A 344 1.22 17.34 -14.12
C PHE A 344 0.13 16.39 -14.63
N LEU A 345 -0.91 16.93 -15.29
CA LEU A 345 -1.99 16.13 -15.86
C LEU A 345 -1.48 15.24 -16.99
N ASP A 346 -0.66 15.76 -17.90
CA ASP A 346 -0.07 14.98 -19.00
C ASP A 346 0.74 13.79 -18.46
N ALA A 347 1.49 13.97 -17.37
CA ALA A 347 2.23 12.90 -16.72
C ALA A 347 1.29 11.87 -16.04
N MET A 348 0.29 12.33 -15.30
CA MET A 348 -0.66 11.43 -14.65
C MET A 348 -1.53 10.65 -15.65
N ASP A 349 -1.86 11.28 -16.80
CA ASP A 349 -2.56 10.66 -17.92
C ASP A 349 -1.73 9.61 -18.65
N ASP A 350 -0.40 9.66 -18.53
CA ASP A 350 0.53 8.65 -19.06
C ASP A 350 0.83 7.59 -18.00
N ASP A 351 -0.12 6.66 -17.80
CA ASP A 351 0.05 5.49 -16.93
C ASP A 351 0.42 5.83 -15.48
N LEU A 352 -0.16 6.89 -14.91
CA LEU A 352 0.17 7.38 -13.55
C LEU A 352 1.67 7.64 -13.38
N ASN A 353 2.30 8.38 -14.28
CA ASN A 353 3.71 8.76 -14.15
C ASN A 353 3.91 9.79 -13.02
N THR A 354 3.90 9.30 -11.78
CA THR A 354 4.04 10.11 -10.56
C THR A 354 5.40 10.78 -10.45
N ALA A 355 6.45 10.19 -11.01
CA ALA A 355 7.78 10.80 -11.07
C ALA A 355 7.78 12.07 -11.95
N GLY A 356 7.13 12.01 -13.11
CA GLY A 356 6.92 13.17 -13.98
C GLY A 356 6.02 14.23 -13.34
N ALA A 357 4.95 13.79 -12.67
CA ALA A 357 4.04 14.66 -11.93
C ALA A 357 4.77 15.42 -10.79
N LEU A 358 5.59 14.72 -10.01
CA LEU A 358 6.43 15.31 -8.96
C LEU A 358 7.46 16.30 -9.53
N ALA A 359 8.06 16.01 -10.69
CA ALA A 359 8.97 16.93 -11.34
C ALA A 359 8.29 18.27 -11.67
N SER A 360 7.07 18.23 -12.23
CA SER A 360 6.27 19.44 -12.48
C SER A 360 5.98 20.22 -11.19
N LEU A 361 5.62 19.51 -10.11
CA LEU A 361 5.36 20.10 -8.81
C LEU A 361 6.61 20.79 -8.21
N PHE A 362 7.79 20.18 -8.36
CA PHE A 362 9.06 20.78 -7.92
C PHE A 362 9.45 22.00 -8.74
N ASP A 363 9.18 22.01 -10.04
CA ASP A 363 9.42 23.20 -10.88
C ASP A 363 8.49 24.34 -10.47
N LEU A 364 7.21 24.06 -10.18
CA LEU A 364 6.29 25.07 -9.65
C LEU A 364 6.76 25.59 -8.29
N ALA A 365 7.23 24.70 -7.41
CA ALA A 365 7.81 25.10 -6.12
C ALA A 365 9.03 26.01 -6.29
N ARG A 366 9.89 25.76 -7.30
CA ARG A 366 11.02 26.66 -7.62
C ARG A 366 10.52 28.04 -8.05
N GLU A 367 9.47 28.11 -8.87
CA GLU A 367 8.88 29.37 -9.31
C GLU A 367 8.22 30.16 -8.18
N ILE A 368 7.51 29.48 -7.27
CA ILE A 368 6.96 30.09 -6.07
C ILE A 368 8.06 30.72 -5.21
N ASN A 369 9.17 29.99 -4.99
CA ASN A 369 10.29 30.51 -4.22
C ASN A 369 10.93 31.74 -4.89
N ARG A 370 11.11 31.71 -6.22
CA ARG A 370 11.64 32.85 -6.99
C ARG A 370 10.74 34.07 -6.86
N ALA A 371 9.43 33.90 -7.02
CA ALA A 371 8.46 34.98 -6.88
C ALA A 371 8.47 35.59 -5.48
N ARG A 372 8.55 34.76 -4.43
CA ARG A 372 8.70 35.24 -3.06
C ARG A 372 9.94 36.11 -2.89
N ASP A 373 11.08 35.67 -3.40
CA ASP A 373 12.35 36.41 -3.28
C ASP A 373 12.30 37.74 -4.06
N GLU A 374 11.47 37.83 -5.10
CA GLU A 374 11.18 39.04 -5.89
C GLU A 374 10.02 39.89 -5.33
N GLY A 375 9.35 39.46 -4.25
CA GLY A 375 8.18 40.12 -3.67
C GLY A 375 6.88 39.99 -4.48
N ARG A 376 6.84 39.08 -5.47
CA ARG A 376 5.66 38.82 -6.31
C ARG A 376 4.66 37.88 -5.64
N SER A 377 3.41 37.98 -6.05
CA SER A 377 2.33 37.08 -5.61
C SER A 377 2.52 35.65 -6.13
N ALA A 378 2.26 34.69 -5.25
CA ALA A 378 2.29 33.27 -5.58
C ALA A 378 1.12 32.48 -4.95
N ASP A 379 0.10 33.15 -4.42
CA ASP A 379 -0.98 32.51 -3.66
C ASP A 379 -1.76 31.48 -4.50
N GLU A 380 -2.10 31.83 -5.74
CA GLU A 380 -2.77 30.92 -6.67
C GLU A 380 -1.88 29.73 -7.05
N ALA A 381 -0.58 29.98 -7.24
CA ALA A 381 0.39 28.92 -7.51
C ALA A 381 0.59 27.98 -6.32
N GLN A 382 0.60 28.51 -5.10
CA GLN A 382 0.62 27.70 -3.88
C GLN A 382 -0.66 26.87 -3.73
N ALA A 383 -1.82 27.44 -4.03
CA ALA A 383 -3.08 26.70 -4.04
C ALA A 383 -3.07 25.56 -5.07
N ALA A 384 -2.62 25.83 -6.30
CA ALA A 384 -2.47 24.81 -7.34
C ALA A 384 -1.44 23.72 -6.96
N ALA A 385 -0.34 24.09 -6.31
CA ALA A 385 0.64 23.14 -5.80
C ALA A 385 0.06 22.24 -4.70
N ARG A 386 -0.73 22.79 -3.76
CA ARG A 386 -1.44 21.99 -2.75
C ARG A 386 -2.48 21.06 -3.37
N GLU A 387 -3.21 21.53 -4.38
CA GLU A 387 -4.16 20.72 -5.14
C GLU A 387 -3.48 19.50 -5.79
N MET A 388 -2.42 19.72 -6.57
CA MET A 388 -1.65 18.65 -7.22
C MET A 388 -0.99 17.70 -6.21
N ALA A 389 -0.43 18.24 -5.12
CA ALA A 389 0.12 17.43 -4.03
C ALA A 389 -0.95 16.55 -3.35
N GLY A 390 -2.16 17.07 -3.20
CA GLY A 390 -3.31 16.35 -2.65
C GLY A 390 -3.77 15.19 -3.52
N VAL A 391 -3.67 15.31 -4.86
CA VAL A 391 -3.90 14.20 -5.80
C VAL A 391 -2.89 13.07 -5.57
N LEU A 392 -1.63 13.41 -5.28
CA LEU A 392 -0.59 12.46 -4.91
C LEU A 392 -0.70 11.99 -3.44
N GLY A 393 -1.70 12.44 -2.70
CA GLY A 393 -1.94 12.16 -1.28
C GLY A 393 -0.85 12.71 -0.35
N LEU A 394 -0.03 13.65 -0.81
CA LEU A 394 0.89 14.39 0.06
C LEU A 394 0.09 15.40 0.88
N THR A 395 0.30 15.38 2.19
CA THR A 395 -0.41 16.30 3.09
C THR A 395 0.22 17.69 3.08
N LEU A 396 1.56 17.75 2.99
CA LEU A 396 2.36 18.98 3.07
C LEU A 396 1.96 19.88 4.24
N VAL A 397 1.47 19.28 5.32
CA VAL A 397 1.16 19.99 6.56
C VAL A 397 2.44 20.06 7.38
N GLU A 398 2.65 21.17 8.08
CA GLU A 398 3.64 21.21 9.16
C GLU A 398 3.36 20.00 10.06
N PRO A 399 4.33 19.13 10.36
CA PRO A 399 4.14 18.19 11.46
C PRO A 399 3.64 19.02 12.62
N GLN A 400 2.52 18.66 13.24
CA GLN A 400 2.16 19.26 14.51
C GLN A 400 3.45 19.20 15.32
N ARG A 401 4.02 20.36 15.65
CA ARG A 401 5.05 20.41 16.68
C ARG A 401 4.36 19.68 17.81
N VAL A 402 4.82 18.47 18.12
CA VAL A 402 4.48 17.81 19.38
C VAL A 402 4.63 18.95 20.36
N ASP A 403 3.54 19.34 21.00
CA ASP A 403 3.49 20.60 21.72
C ASP A 403 4.55 20.53 22.82
N ARG A 404 5.77 20.99 22.48
CA ARG A 404 6.92 20.97 23.36
C ARG A 404 6.75 22.06 24.41
N ALA A 405 5.69 22.89 24.34
CA ALA A 405 5.31 23.77 25.45
C ALA A 405 5.08 22.98 26.75
N GLY A 406 4.67 21.70 26.66
CA GLY A 406 4.62 20.82 27.83
C GLY A 406 5.98 20.28 28.29
N ALA A 407 7.00 20.27 27.42
CA ALA A 407 8.34 19.75 27.68
C ALA A 407 9.36 20.84 28.07
N GLU A 408 9.10 22.11 27.74
CA GLU A 408 9.96 23.26 28.08
C GLU A 408 10.35 23.30 29.57
N PRO A 409 9.41 23.17 30.53
CA PRO A 409 9.77 23.16 31.96
C PRO A 409 10.71 22.01 32.35
N PHE A 410 10.58 20.86 31.69
CA PHE A 410 11.45 19.70 31.94
C PHE A 410 12.84 19.88 31.30
N ILE A 411 12.92 20.51 30.13
CA ILE A 411 14.19 20.85 29.49
C ILE A 411 14.93 21.90 30.31
N GLU A 412 14.23 22.92 30.80
CA GLU A 412 14.81 23.92 31.71
C GLU A 412 15.35 23.28 32.99
N LEU A 413 14.59 22.38 33.63
CA LEU A 413 15.07 21.64 34.81
C LEU A 413 16.32 20.79 34.51
N LEU A 414 16.41 20.20 33.32
CA LEU A 414 17.59 19.43 32.89
C LEU A 414 18.79 20.34 32.59
N VAL A 415 18.58 21.55 32.07
CA VAL A 415 19.63 22.56 31.89
C VAL A 415 20.13 23.07 33.24
N GLU A 416 19.25 23.36 34.19
CA GLU A 416 19.61 23.73 35.56
C GLU A 416 20.41 22.62 36.25
N LEU A 417 19.92 21.37 36.19
CA LEU A 417 20.63 20.21 36.71
C LEU A 417 22.03 20.07 36.08
N ARG A 418 22.17 20.37 34.78
CA ARG A 418 23.47 20.37 34.11
C ARG A 418 24.42 21.40 34.70
N GLU A 419 23.95 22.62 34.97
CA GLU A 419 24.75 23.67 35.59
C GLU A 419 25.16 23.30 37.02
N ASP A 420 24.25 22.73 37.80
CA ASP A 420 24.55 22.21 39.14
C ASP A 420 25.65 21.13 39.09
N LEU A 421 25.56 20.20 38.14
CA LEU A 421 26.58 19.17 37.92
C LEU A 421 27.93 19.77 37.53
N ARG A 422 27.95 20.85 36.72
CA ARG A 422 29.18 21.56 36.35
C ARG A 422 29.79 22.29 37.56
N CYS A 423 28.97 22.96 38.37
CA CYS A 423 29.40 23.60 39.62
C CYS A 423 29.97 22.58 40.61
N ALA A 424 29.36 21.39 40.70
CA ALA A 424 29.84 20.27 41.50
C ALA A 424 31.05 19.53 40.88
N LYS A 425 31.58 19.99 39.74
CA LYS A 425 32.69 19.40 38.98
C LYS A 425 32.43 17.95 38.50
N GLN A 426 31.16 17.56 38.36
CA GLN A 426 30.73 16.27 37.81
C GLN A 426 30.61 16.34 36.28
N TYR A 427 31.74 16.57 35.60
CA TYR A 427 31.78 16.84 34.16
C TYR A 427 31.29 15.68 33.29
N GLU A 428 31.52 14.42 33.71
CA GLU A 428 31.07 13.23 32.98
C GLU A 428 29.55 13.14 32.90
N LEU A 429 28.86 13.42 34.01
CA LEU A 429 27.40 13.41 34.06
C LEU A 429 26.80 14.61 33.33
N SER A 430 27.42 15.79 33.43
CA SER A 430 27.04 16.97 32.65
C SER A 430 27.13 16.72 31.15
N ASP A 431 28.20 16.06 30.70
CA ASP A 431 28.39 15.77 29.28
C ASP A 431 27.44 14.68 28.77
N LYS A 432 27.23 13.63 29.58
CA LYS A 432 26.21 12.61 29.31
C LYS A 432 24.83 13.21 29.10
N LEU A 433 24.45 14.18 29.93
CA LEU A 433 23.17 14.87 29.84
C LEU A 433 23.07 15.74 28.57
N ARG A 434 24.15 16.43 28.19
CA ARG A 434 24.25 17.17 26.92
C ARG A 434 24.08 16.26 25.70
N VAL A 435 24.75 15.10 25.70
CA VAL A 435 24.66 14.10 24.62
C VAL A 435 23.25 13.55 24.49
N ARG A 436 22.63 13.15 25.61
CA ARG A 436 21.24 12.65 25.63
C ARG A 436 20.22 13.68 25.16
N LEU A 437 20.39 14.95 25.53
CA LEU A 437 19.54 16.03 25.04
C LEU A 437 19.71 16.20 23.52
N ALA A 438 20.94 16.11 23.00
CA ALA A 438 21.18 16.19 21.57
C ALA A 438 20.58 14.99 20.80
N GLU A 439 20.60 13.78 21.37
CA GLU A 439 19.95 12.57 20.80
C GLU A 439 18.43 12.76 20.61
N ILE A 440 17.77 13.51 21.49
CA ILE A 440 16.34 13.83 21.39
C ILE A 440 16.07 15.18 20.69
N GLY A 441 17.09 15.75 20.03
CA GLY A 441 16.96 16.95 19.21
C GLY A 441 16.92 18.27 20.00
N VAL A 442 17.49 18.31 21.20
CA VAL A 442 17.71 19.53 22.00
C VAL A 442 19.21 19.84 22.04
N ILE A 443 19.62 20.95 21.43
CA ILE A 443 21.02 21.38 21.36
C ILE A 443 21.26 22.44 22.43
N LEU A 444 22.28 22.24 23.26
CA LEU A 444 22.73 23.20 24.27
C LEU A 444 23.88 24.06 23.73
N GLU A 445 23.83 25.36 24.01
CA GLU A 445 24.82 26.37 23.62
C GLU A 445 25.27 27.13 24.86
N ASP A 446 26.49 26.86 25.32
CA ASP A 446 27.09 27.51 26.48
C ASP A 446 27.61 28.90 26.08
N GLY A 447 27.14 29.96 26.74
CA GLY A 447 27.59 31.33 26.49
C GLY A 447 27.97 32.09 27.77
N ALA A 448 28.51 33.29 27.61
CA ALA A 448 28.89 34.15 28.75
C ALA A 448 27.70 34.57 29.64
N ALA A 449 26.47 34.46 29.12
CA ALA A 449 25.23 34.73 29.83
C ALA A 449 24.52 33.46 30.36
N GLY A 450 25.19 32.31 30.33
CA GLY A 450 24.62 31.01 30.71
C GLY A 450 24.33 30.10 29.52
N THR A 451 23.80 28.91 29.81
CA THR A 451 23.46 27.88 28.82
C THR A 451 22.10 28.18 28.19
N ARG A 452 22.08 28.36 26.87
CA ARG A 452 20.86 28.44 26.07
C ARG A 452 20.61 27.12 25.37
N TRP A 453 19.37 26.87 24.94
CA TRP A 453 19.06 25.69 24.18
C TRP A 453 18.17 26.01 22.98
N ARG A 454 18.25 25.16 21.96
CA ARG A 454 17.38 25.19 20.78
C ARG A 454 17.02 23.79 20.33
N THR A 455 15.86 23.65 19.69
CA THR A 455 15.48 22.38 19.06
C THR A 455 16.08 22.27 17.67
N ARG A 456 16.54 21.07 17.29
CA ARG A 456 16.84 20.77 15.88
C ARG A 456 15.50 20.63 15.15
N GLY A 457 15.29 21.47 14.14
CA GLY A 457 14.09 21.46 13.29
C GLY A 457 13.98 20.19 12.48
#